data_AF-A0A1H7XHQ0-F1
#
_entry.id   AF-A0A1H7XHQ0-F1
#
_cell.length_a   1.000
_cell.length_b   1.000
_cell.length_c   1.000
_cell.angle_alpha   90.00
_cell.angle_beta   90.00
_cell.angle_gamma   90.00
#
_symmetry.space_group_name_H-M   'P 1'
#
loop_
_entity.id
_entity.type
_entity.pdbx_description
1 polymer ?
#
loop_
_entity_poly.entity_id
_entity_poly.type
_entity_poly.pdbx_seq_one_letter_code
_entity_poly.pdbx_strand_id
1 'polypeptide(L)'
;MEEIALTAEGVTVTVAATAMTMGASGSGGTSPCIETHHIATICNDTSTTRGGPWTPRFRKIFARAGMTLDDPANTMPLQGHYGPHPKRYHEIVHEALDDATATCRSVVECRAALTDQLRRLAKQIATPGTELNRLVTQQ
;
A
#
# COMPACT_ATOMS: atom_id res chain seq x y z
N MET A 1 -62.85 28.41 -6.52
CA MET A 1 -62.14 27.22 -6.04
C MET A 1 -61.50 26.61 -7.25
N GLU A 2 -60.18 26.57 -7.32
CA GLU A 2 -59.42 25.32 -7.30
C GLU A 2 -57.93 25.69 -7.29
N GLU A 3 -57.13 24.70 -6.92
CA GLU A 3 -55.91 24.75 -6.15
C GLU A 3 -54.63 24.87 -7.00
N ILE A 4 -53.55 25.10 -6.27
CA ILE A 4 -52.15 25.15 -6.68
C ILE A 4 -51.70 23.80 -7.25
N ALA A 5 -50.82 23.82 -8.25
CA ALA A 5 -49.82 22.77 -8.39
C ALA A 5 -48.50 23.37 -8.89
N LEU A 6 -47.54 23.55 -7.97
CA LEU A 6 -46.13 23.56 -8.35
C LEU A 6 -45.73 22.11 -8.62
N THR A 7 -45.26 21.81 -9.83
CA THR A 7 -44.54 20.58 -10.13
C THR A 7 -43.12 20.93 -10.52
N ALA A 8 -42.21 20.71 -9.56
CA ALA A 8 -40.77 20.72 -9.79
C ALA A 8 -40.39 19.41 -10.51
N GLU A 9 -40.41 19.44 -11.84
CA GLU A 9 -39.95 18.31 -12.64
C GLU A 9 -38.42 18.37 -12.77
N GLY A 10 -37.78 17.67 -11.83
CA GLY A 10 -36.53 16.89 -12.00
C GLY A 10 -35.40 17.46 -12.86
N VAL A 11 -34.39 18.03 -12.20
CA VAL A 11 -33.03 18.07 -12.77
C VAL A 11 -32.52 16.63 -12.83
N THR A 12 -32.40 16.10 -14.03
CA THR A 12 -31.69 14.84 -14.28
C THR A 12 -30.18 15.11 -14.25
N VAL A 13 -29.52 14.77 -13.16
CA VAL A 13 -28.06 14.73 -13.11
C VAL A 13 -27.62 13.37 -13.63
N THR A 14 -27.28 13.31 -14.92
CA THR A 14 -26.57 12.15 -15.47
C THR A 14 -25.12 12.22 -15.00
N VAL A 15 -24.79 11.49 -13.94
CA VAL A 15 -23.39 11.21 -13.61
C VAL A 15 -22.90 10.20 -14.63
N ALA A 16 -22.07 10.65 -15.57
CA ALA A 16 -21.33 9.74 -16.42
C ALA A 16 -20.51 8.82 -15.51
N ALA A 17 -20.86 7.53 -15.47
CA ALA A 17 -20.00 6.52 -14.90
C ALA A 17 -18.75 6.48 -15.77
N THR A 18 -17.71 7.19 -15.37
CA THR A 18 -16.38 6.99 -15.93
C THR A 18 -16.01 5.55 -15.59
N ALA A 19 -16.18 4.68 -16.57
CA ALA A 19 -15.73 3.30 -16.51
C ALA A 19 -14.21 3.34 -16.33
N MET A 20 -13.74 3.16 -15.09
CA MET A 20 -12.36 2.79 -14.83
C MET A 20 -12.15 1.45 -15.53
N THR A 21 -11.53 1.50 -16.70
CA THR A 21 -11.00 0.31 -17.33
C THR A 21 -9.90 -0.19 -16.42
N MET A 22 -10.20 -1.23 -15.63
CA MET A 22 -9.19 -1.98 -14.91
C MET A 22 -8.32 -2.64 -15.98
N GLY A 23 -7.23 -1.95 -16.33
CA GLY A 23 -6.14 -2.57 -17.06
C GLY A 23 -5.60 -3.69 -16.20
N ALA A 24 -6.04 -4.91 -16.48
CA ALA A 24 -5.36 -6.11 -16.05
C ALA A 24 -4.02 -6.16 -16.81
N SER A 25 -3.07 -5.36 -16.36
CA SER A 25 -1.68 -5.49 -16.74
C SER A 25 -1.17 -6.75 -16.04
N GLY A 26 -1.36 -7.89 -16.70
CA GLY A 26 -0.52 -9.06 -16.45
C GLY A 26 0.93 -8.67 -16.73
N SER A 27 1.64 -8.28 -15.68
CA SER A 27 3.10 -8.22 -15.69
C SER A 27 3.60 -9.30 -14.74
N GLY A 28 3.62 -10.52 -15.25
CA GLY A 28 4.64 -11.49 -14.84
C GLY A 28 5.98 -10.97 -15.32
N GLY A 29 6.59 -10.08 -14.55
CA GLY A 29 7.85 -9.45 -14.88
C GLY A 29 8.54 -9.01 -13.61
N THR A 30 9.54 -9.77 -13.18
CA THR A 30 10.45 -9.42 -12.09
C THR A 30 11.37 -8.29 -12.57
N SER A 31 10.82 -7.10 -12.79
CA SER A 31 11.62 -5.92 -13.10
C SER A 31 12.45 -5.55 -11.87
N PRO A 32 13.78 -5.40 -12.00
CA PRO A 32 14.62 -4.98 -10.91
C PRO A 32 14.19 -3.61 -10.38
N CYS A 33 13.80 -3.54 -9.10
CA CYS A 33 13.49 -2.29 -8.41
C CYS A 33 14.82 -1.61 -8.05
N ILE A 34 15.53 -1.02 -9.01
CA ILE A 34 16.88 -0.53 -8.77
C ILE A 34 16.83 0.94 -8.33
N GLU A 35 17.52 1.18 -7.19
CA GLU A 35 17.81 2.43 -6.46
C GLU A 35 16.89 2.82 -5.30
N THR A 36 15.56 2.75 -5.42
CA THR A 36 14.64 3.12 -4.31
C THR A 36 13.98 1.88 -3.69
N HIS A 37 14.19 1.65 -2.40
CA HIS A 37 13.63 0.49 -1.69
C HIS A 37 12.21 0.78 -1.22
N HIS A 38 11.26 -0.04 -1.66
CA HIS A 38 9.89 -0.02 -1.13
C HIS A 38 9.80 -0.89 0.13
N ILE A 39 9.33 -0.30 1.24
CA ILE A 39 9.18 -0.99 2.53
C ILE A 39 8.10 -2.07 2.39
N ALA A 40 6.89 -1.67 1.98
CA ALA A 40 5.81 -2.56 1.55
C ALA A 40 5.83 -2.73 0.02
N THR A 41 5.88 -3.97 -0.48
CA THR A 41 6.13 -4.25 -1.90
C THR A 41 4.96 -3.87 -2.82
N ILE A 42 5.31 -3.28 -3.96
CA ILE A 42 4.39 -3.02 -5.09
C ILE A 42 4.46 -4.07 -6.21
N CYS A 43 5.39 -5.04 -6.14
CA CYS A 43 5.71 -5.95 -7.25
C CYS A 43 5.34 -7.42 -6.97
N ASN A 44 4.33 -7.68 -6.14
CA ASN A 44 3.87 -9.03 -5.82
C ASN A 44 2.34 -9.11 -5.78
N ASP A 45 1.71 -8.90 -6.95
CA ASP A 45 0.26 -8.96 -7.12
C ASP A 45 -0.30 -10.38 -7.24
N THR A 46 0.49 -11.34 -7.74
CA THR A 46 -0.03 -12.68 -8.09
C THR A 46 0.75 -13.84 -7.48
N SER A 47 2.04 -13.67 -7.15
CA SER A 47 2.90 -14.79 -6.75
C SER A 47 2.66 -15.23 -5.30
N THR A 48 2.50 -16.54 -5.11
CA THR A 48 2.38 -17.17 -3.78
C THR A 48 3.68 -17.79 -3.29
N THR A 49 4.73 -17.86 -4.13
CA THR A 49 5.99 -18.59 -3.87
C THR A 49 6.68 -18.18 -2.57
N ARG A 50 6.50 -16.92 -2.13
CA ARG A 50 7.07 -16.37 -0.90
C ARG A 50 5.99 -15.94 0.11
N GLY A 51 4.88 -16.67 0.16
CA GLY A 51 3.76 -16.41 1.08
C GLY A 51 2.79 -15.30 0.64
N GLY A 52 2.96 -14.79 -0.58
CA GLY A 52 2.10 -13.77 -1.18
C GLY A 52 0.74 -14.32 -1.66
N PRO A 53 0.02 -13.57 -2.50
CA PRO A 53 0.39 -12.27 -3.04
C PRO A 53 0.42 -11.19 -1.95
N TRP A 54 1.49 -10.40 -1.91
CA TRP A 54 1.73 -9.43 -0.83
C TRP A 54 1.20 -8.04 -1.16
N THR A 55 1.32 -7.59 -2.41
CA THR A 55 0.88 -6.26 -2.84
C THR A 55 -0.62 -6.01 -2.57
N PRO A 56 -1.55 -6.97 -2.82
CA PRO A 56 -2.96 -6.76 -2.49
C PRO A 56 -3.23 -6.68 -0.99
N ARG A 57 -2.39 -7.30 -0.14
CA ARG A 57 -2.52 -7.23 1.32
C ARG A 57 -2.07 -5.86 1.82
N PHE A 58 -0.92 -5.38 1.38
CA PHE A 58 -0.44 -4.03 1.71
C PHE A 58 -1.39 -2.94 1.21
N ARG A 59 -1.99 -3.11 0.03
CA ARG A 59 -2.96 -2.15 -0.52
C ARG A 59 -4.16 -1.94 0.41
N LYS A 60 -4.63 -2.97 1.11
CA LYS A 60 -5.72 -2.85 2.10
C LYS A 60 -5.31 -1.98 3.30
N ILE A 61 -4.09 -2.15 3.79
CA ILE A 61 -3.56 -1.37 4.91
C ILE A 61 -3.46 0.11 4.52
N PHE A 62 -2.85 0.40 3.37
CA PHE A 62 -2.66 1.76 2.88
C PHE A 62 -3.98 2.48 2.57
N ALA A 63 -4.99 1.75 2.07
CA ALA A 63 -6.32 2.29 1.84
C ALA A 63 -6.99 2.81 3.12
N ARG A 64 -6.78 2.17 4.30
CA ARG A 64 -7.29 2.68 5.59
C ARG A 64 -6.74 4.06 5.95
N ALA A 65 -5.51 4.34 5.52
CA ALA A 65 -4.83 5.63 5.70
C ALA A 65 -5.10 6.63 4.57
N GLY A 66 -5.90 6.27 3.56
CA GLY A 66 -6.10 7.09 2.36
C GLY A 66 -4.79 7.32 1.59
N MET A 67 -3.86 6.35 1.64
CA MET A 67 -2.56 6.37 0.98
C MET A 67 -2.50 5.31 -0.13
N THR A 68 -1.57 5.46 -1.07
CA THR A 68 -1.23 4.44 -2.07
C THR A 68 0.14 3.84 -1.76
N LEU A 69 0.47 2.69 -2.36
CA LEU A 69 1.79 2.07 -2.14
C LEU A 69 2.95 2.83 -2.79
N ASP A 70 2.65 3.74 -3.71
CA ASP A 70 3.62 4.67 -4.33
C ASP A 70 3.85 5.93 -3.47
N ASP A 71 3.18 6.06 -2.32
CA ASP A 71 3.39 7.18 -1.41
C ASP A 71 4.87 7.25 -0.99
N PRO A 72 5.53 8.42 -1.04
CA PRO A 72 6.93 8.57 -0.68
C PRO A 72 7.28 8.04 0.72
N ALA A 73 6.33 8.02 1.66
CA ALA A 73 6.52 7.45 2.98
C ALA A 73 6.81 5.94 2.96
N ASN A 74 6.43 5.22 1.89
CA ASN A 74 6.70 3.80 1.70
C ASN A 74 8.08 3.53 1.06
N THR A 75 8.89 4.56 0.84
CA THR A 75 10.17 4.45 0.15
C THR A 75 11.33 4.94 1.01
N MET A 76 12.51 4.35 0.80
CA MET A 76 13.74 4.81 1.43
C MET A 76 14.98 4.51 0.56
N PRO A 77 16.05 5.30 0.68
CA PRO A 77 17.32 4.96 0.06
C PRO A 77 17.91 3.73 0.75
N LEU A 78 18.33 2.73 -0.03
CA LEU A 78 19.01 1.57 0.48
C LEU A 78 20.02 1.06 -0.55
N GLN A 79 21.31 1.22 -0.25
CA GLN A 79 22.38 0.72 -1.12
C GLN A 79 22.55 -0.79 -0.92
N GLY A 80 22.83 -1.50 -2.02
CA GLY A 80 23.11 -2.93 -1.99
C GLY A 80 21.91 -3.81 -1.64
N HIS A 81 20.68 -3.36 -1.88
CA HIS A 81 19.49 -4.18 -1.68
C HIS A 81 19.23 -5.09 -2.88
N TYR A 82 18.80 -6.33 -2.62
CA TYR A 82 18.48 -7.32 -3.65
C TYR A 82 17.09 -7.89 -3.41
N GLY A 83 16.19 -7.73 -4.38
CA GLY A 83 14.91 -8.45 -4.41
C GLY A 83 15.02 -9.78 -5.17
N PRO A 84 14.03 -10.69 -5.06
CA PRO A 84 12.79 -10.58 -4.28
C PRO A 84 13.00 -10.92 -2.79
N HIS A 85 12.39 -10.17 -1.88
CA HIS A 85 12.55 -10.36 -0.43
C HIS A 85 11.97 -11.71 0.04
N PRO A 86 12.46 -12.29 1.15
CA PRO A 86 11.93 -13.53 1.70
C PRO A 86 10.54 -13.32 2.33
N LYS A 87 9.79 -14.43 2.49
CA LYS A 87 8.47 -14.44 3.15
C LYS A 87 8.50 -13.72 4.51
N ARG A 88 9.53 -13.99 5.31
CA ARG A 88 9.71 -13.41 6.66
C ARG A 88 9.75 -11.88 6.65
N TYR A 89 10.41 -11.27 5.67
CA TYR A 89 10.44 -9.80 5.54
C TYR A 89 9.02 -9.26 5.37
N HIS A 90 8.25 -9.87 4.46
CA HIS A 90 6.89 -9.44 4.19
C HIS A 90 5.95 -9.66 5.38
N GLU A 91 6.12 -10.75 6.13
CA GLU A 91 5.35 -11.01 7.36
C GLU A 91 5.60 -9.92 8.40
N ILE A 92 6.86 -9.62 8.73
CA ILE A 92 7.22 -8.60 9.72
C ILE A 92 6.66 -7.24 9.31
N VAL A 93 6.86 -6.83 8.05
CA VAL A 93 6.35 -5.54 7.56
C VAL A 93 4.83 -5.51 7.58
N HIS A 94 4.15 -6.58 7.17
CA HIS A 94 2.69 -6.62 7.15
C HIS A 94 2.10 -6.54 8.56
N GLU A 95 2.55 -7.39 9.47
CA GLU A 95 2.10 -7.43 10.87
C GLU A 95 2.31 -6.05 11.53
N ALA A 96 3.51 -5.48 11.40
CA ALA A 96 3.84 -4.17 11.92
C ALA A 96 2.89 -3.06 11.43
N LEU A 97 2.61 -3.01 10.12
CA LEU A 97 1.75 -1.98 9.53
C LEU A 97 0.26 -2.22 9.82
N ASP A 98 -0.16 -3.48 9.88
CA ASP A 98 -1.55 -3.85 10.19
C ASP A 98 -1.88 -3.48 11.63
N ASP A 99 -1.03 -3.87 12.59
CA ASP A 99 -1.18 -3.56 14.01
C ASP A 99 -1.21 -2.05 14.27
N ALA A 100 -0.30 -1.30 13.64
CA ALA A 100 -0.24 0.16 13.77
C ALA A 100 -1.53 0.85 13.29
N THR A 101 -2.26 0.22 12.37
CA THR A 101 -3.49 0.78 11.79
C THR A 101 -4.75 0.04 12.24
N ALA A 102 -4.65 -0.91 13.17
CA ALA A 102 -5.79 -1.72 13.61
C ALA A 102 -6.80 -0.95 14.47
N THR A 103 -6.36 0.08 15.19
CA THR A 103 -7.17 0.79 16.20
C THR A 103 -7.48 2.25 15.86
N CYS A 104 -6.98 2.75 14.72
CA CYS A 104 -7.26 4.12 14.29
C CYS A 104 -8.75 4.28 13.94
N ARG A 105 -9.33 5.44 14.30
CA ARG A 105 -10.76 5.72 14.16
C ARG A 105 -11.08 6.72 13.04
N SER A 106 -10.06 7.29 12.41
CA SER A 106 -10.20 8.17 11.26
C SER A 106 -9.06 7.98 10.27
N VAL A 107 -9.27 8.39 9.01
CA VAL A 107 -8.23 8.38 7.97
C VAL A 107 -7.00 9.18 8.39
N VAL A 108 -7.19 10.30 9.12
CA VAL A 108 -6.09 11.14 9.62
C VAL A 108 -5.27 10.39 10.67
N GLU A 109 -5.93 9.73 11.63
CA GLU A 109 -5.25 8.89 12.62
C GLU A 109 -4.52 7.72 11.97
N CYS A 110 -5.16 7.03 11.01
CA CYS A 110 -4.56 5.91 10.30
C CYS A 110 -3.34 6.34 9.49
N ARG A 111 -3.40 7.50 8.81
CA ARG A 111 -2.26 8.07 8.09
C ARG A 111 -1.10 8.40 9.02
N ALA A 112 -1.38 9.01 10.17
CA ALA A 112 -0.36 9.33 11.15
C ALA A 112 0.32 8.06 11.68
N ALA A 113 -0.46 7.05 12.08
CA ALA A 113 0.06 5.79 12.60
C ALA A 113 0.84 4.99 11.54
N LEU A 114 0.31 4.90 10.31
CA LEU A 114 0.98 4.22 9.21
C LEU A 114 2.32 4.89 8.86
N THR A 115 2.34 6.22 8.78
CA THR A 115 3.56 6.98 8.48
C THR A 115 4.61 6.83 9.59
N ASP A 116 4.20 6.86 10.86
CA ASP A 116 5.14 6.63 11.98
C ASP A 116 5.73 5.22 11.93
N GLN A 117 4.90 4.21 11.65
CA GLN A 117 5.37 2.84 11.57
C GLN A 117 6.28 2.59 10.37
N LEU A 118 5.99 3.17 9.21
CA LEU A 118 6.89 3.15 8.05
C LEU A 118 8.25 3.76 8.39
N ARG A 119 8.30 4.89 9.12
CA ARG A 119 9.56 5.49 9.58
C ARG A 119 10.35 4.56 10.52
N ARG A 120 9.67 3.87 11.44
CA ARG A 120 10.29 2.89 12.36
C ARG A 120 10.87 1.70 11.60
N LEU A 121 10.13 1.16 10.64
CA LEU A 121 10.60 0.08 9.78
C LEU A 121 11.78 0.53 8.91
N ALA A 122 11.71 1.72 8.31
CA ALA A 122 12.81 2.30 7.55
C ALA A 122 14.09 2.38 8.39
N LYS A 123 13.99 2.84 9.64
CA LYS A 123 15.13 2.88 10.56
C LYS A 123 15.71 1.48 10.82
N GLN A 124 14.87 0.47 11.03
CA GLN A 124 15.33 -0.90 11.21
C GLN A 124 16.03 -1.43 9.96
N ILE A 125 15.42 -1.26 8.79
CA ILE A 125 15.97 -1.67 7.49
C ILE A 125 17.33 -0.99 7.23
N ALA A 126 17.47 0.29 7.56
CA ALA A 126 18.70 1.05 7.38
C ALA A 126 19.80 0.70 8.41
N THR A 127 19.47 0.05 9.52
CA THR A 127 20.43 -0.20 10.60
C THR A 127 21.12 -1.56 10.38
N PRO A 128 22.44 -1.59 10.13
CA PRO A 128 23.16 -2.84 9.91
C PRO A 128 22.99 -3.82 11.07
N GLY A 129 22.70 -5.08 10.74
CA GLY A 129 22.60 -6.16 11.72
C GLY A 129 21.24 -6.34 12.38
N THR A 130 20.24 -5.49 12.11
CA THR A 130 18.85 -5.81 12.45
C THR A 130 18.36 -6.97 11.59
N GLU A 131 17.30 -7.66 12.05
CA GLU A 131 16.67 -8.73 11.26
C GLU A 131 16.23 -8.20 9.88
N LEU A 132 15.51 -7.08 9.84
CA LEU A 132 15.03 -6.48 8.60
C LEU A 132 16.16 -6.08 7.64
N ASN A 133 17.26 -5.51 8.16
CA ASN A 133 18.42 -5.18 7.33
C ASN A 133 19.07 -6.43 6.71
N ARG A 134 19.27 -7.49 7.50
CA ARG A 134 19.86 -8.75 7.00
C ARG A 134 18.98 -9.38 5.91
N LEU A 135 17.66 -9.39 6.11
CA LEU A 135 16.70 -9.97 5.15
C LEU A 135 16.69 -9.27 3.79
N VAL A 136 17.16 -8.02 3.68
CA VAL A 136 17.20 -7.25 2.42
C VAL A 136 18.61 -7.08 1.84
N THR A 137 19.67 -7.34 2.61
CA THR A 137 21.07 -7.14 2.18
C THR A 137 21.90 -8.42 2.09
N GLN A 138 21.48 -9.54 2.68
CA GLN A 138 22.31 -10.76 2.83
C GLN A 138 21.61 -12.03 2.32
N GLN A 139 20.71 -11.92 1.33
CA GLN A 139 19.92 -13.05 0.84
C GLN A 139 20.76 -14.21 0.30
#